data_AF-A0A0M0GT10-F1
#
_entry.id   AF-A0A0M0GT10-F1
#
_cell.length_a   1.000
_cell.length_b   1.000
_cell.length_c   1.000
_cell.angle_alpha   90.00
_cell.angle_beta   90.00
_cell.angle_gamma   90.00
#
_symmetry.space_group_name_H-M   'P 1'
#
loop_
_entity.id
_entity.type
_entity.pdbx_description
1 polymer ?
#
loop_
_entity_poly.entity_id
_entity_poly.type
_entity_poly.pdbx_seq_one_letter_code
_entity_poly.pdbx_strand_id
1 'polypeptide(L)'
;MKRIWKVGAAVLVCILVMISSEASETDAFTGQVIQQGATGDDVIELQARLQYIGFYNGKIDGVFGWGTYWALRNFQYEYGLPIDGLAGKTTKDKLTKASKFDKQYVHDQINKGNKFTYYGGTAQSKQSTGKTDANKGSSGAKPSAVNAPSGYSQNDIQLMANAVYGEARGEPYEGQVAVAAVILNRIDSASFPNTAAGVIFEPGAFTAVADGQIWLTPNERAKEAVMDAINGWDPSSSALYYFNPETATSKWIWTRPQIKKIGKHIFCN
;
A
#
# COMPACT_ATOMS: atom_id res chain seq x y z
N MET A 1 20.72 86.44 -15.42
CA MET A 1 21.55 85.48 -14.66
C MET A 1 20.75 84.96 -13.47
N LYS A 2 20.79 83.64 -13.24
CA LYS A 2 20.34 82.85 -12.08
C LYS A 2 18.83 82.58 -11.90
N ARG A 3 18.44 81.43 -12.48
CA ARG A 3 17.30 80.58 -12.10
C ARG A 3 17.43 80.13 -10.63
N ILE A 4 16.37 80.22 -9.85
CA ILE A 4 16.28 79.60 -8.51
C ILE A 4 15.29 78.44 -8.60
N TRP A 5 15.81 77.22 -8.50
CA TRP A 5 15.06 76.01 -8.19
C TRP A 5 15.00 75.86 -6.68
N LYS A 6 13.81 75.65 -6.11
CA LYS A 6 13.63 74.86 -4.87
C LYS A 6 12.28 74.11 -4.93
N VAL A 7 12.34 72.87 -5.41
CA VAL A 7 12.08 71.63 -4.65
C VAL A 7 10.63 71.50 -4.17
N GLY A 8 9.80 70.83 -4.98
CA GLY A 8 8.51 70.30 -4.54
C GLY A 8 8.75 69.08 -3.65
N ALA A 9 8.19 69.11 -2.44
CA ALA A 9 8.16 67.96 -1.55
C ALA A 9 7.12 66.97 -2.07
N ALA A 10 7.58 65.90 -2.73
CA ALA A 10 6.75 64.76 -3.06
C ALA A 10 6.55 63.94 -1.77
N VAL A 11 5.36 64.04 -1.17
CA VAL A 11 4.93 63.14 -0.10
C VAL A 11 4.63 61.78 -0.75
N LEU A 12 5.61 60.89 -0.66
CA LEU A 12 5.49 59.51 -1.13
C LEU A 12 4.71 58.74 -0.06
N VAL A 13 3.37 58.68 -0.21
CA VAL A 13 2.52 57.82 0.58
C VAL A 13 2.79 56.38 0.14
N CYS A 14 3.73 55.71 0.79
CA CYS A 14 3.90 54.27 0.67
C CYS A 14 2.69 53.59 1.32
N ILE A 15 1.66 53.35 0.52
CA ILE A 15 0.60 52.40 0.88
C ILE A 15 1.26 51.03 0.92
N LEU A 16 1.60 50.59 2.13
CA LEU A 16 2.03 49.24 2.41
C LEU A 16 0.78 48.36 2.24
N VAL A 17 0.53 47.91 1.01
CA VAL A 17 -0.44 46.86 0.74
C VAL A 17 0.13 45.60 1.38
N MET A 18 -0.28 45.34 2.61
CA MET A 18 -0.15 44.02 3.23
C MET A 18 -0.99 43.08 2.39
N ILE A 19 -0.37 42.47 1.38
CA ILE A 19 -0.92 41.33 0.67
C ILE A 19 -1.02 40.23 1.73
N SER A 20 -2.20 40.10 2.33
CA SER A 20 -2.58 38.90 3.06
C SER A 20 -2.49 37.76 2.06
N SER A 21 -1.38 37.03 2.11
CA SER A 21 -1.27 35.73 1.47
C SER A 21 -2.28 34.82 2.15
N GLU A 22 -3.49 34.73 1.58
CA GLU A 22 -4.38 33.60 1.85
C GLU A 22 -3.58 32.36 1.50
N ALA A 23 -3.19 31.60 2.52
CA ALA A 23 -2.62 30.29 2.32
C ALA A 23 -3.69 29.50 1.57
N SER A 24 -3.42 29.16 0.32
CA SER A 24 -4.25 28.24 -0.46
C SER A 24 -4.31 26.93 0.31
N GLU A 25 -5.40 26.68 1.04
CA GLU A 25 -5.72 25.33 1.48
C GLU A 25 -5.80 24.50 0.21
N THR A 26 -4.82 23.61 0.03
CA THR A 26 -4.80 22.66 -1.06
C THR A 26 -6.14 21.91 -1.03
N ASP A 27 -6.89 21.91 -2.14
CA ASP A 27 -8.14 21.16 -2.32
C ASP A 27 -8.00 19.73 -1.76
N ALA A 28 -8.39 19.56 -0.50
CA ALA A 28 -8.43 18.29 0.20
C ALA A 28 -9.88 17.79 0.23
N PHE A 29 -10.06 16.58 0.74
CA PHE A 29 -11.36 15.98 0.95
C PHE A 29 -12.46 16.97 1.38
N THR A 30 -13.65 16.83 0.80
CA THR A 30 -14.83 17.51 1.35
C THR A 30 -15.18 17.01 2.75
N GLY A 31 -16.08 17.71 3.45
CA GLY A 31 -16.57 17.30 4.78
C GLY A 31 -17.44 16.03 4.79
N GLN A 32 -17.82 15.48 3.63
CA GLN A 32 -18.71 14.32 3.53
C GLN A 32 -18.02 13.04 4.03
N VAL A 33 -18.73 12.17 4.76
CA VAL A 33 -18.20 10.83 5.06
C VAL A 33 -18.25 9.97 3.80
N ILE A 34 -17.11 9.38 3.43
CA ILE A 34 -17.02 8.50 2.26
C ILE A 34 -17.18 7.05 2.73
N GLN A 35 -18.02 6.29 2.04
CA GLN A 35 -18.29 4.88 2.32
C GLN A 35 -18.40 4.09 1.03
N GLN A 36 -18.43 2.76 1.14
CA GLN A 36 -18.64 1.87 -0.01
C GLN A 36 -19.91 2.25 -0.79
N GLY A 37 -19.79 2.25 -2.12
CA GLY A 37 -20.83 2.68 -3.05
C GLY A 37 -20.77 4.17 -3.40
N ALA A 38 -19.98 4.98 -2.68
CA ALA A 38 -19.73 6.36 -3.06
C ALA A 38 -18.96 6.47 -4.38
N THR A 39 -19.18 7.58 -5.08
CA THR A 39 -18.44 7.94 -6.29
C THR A 39 -18.05 9.42 -6.29
N GLY A 40 -17.06 9.78 -7.12
CA GLY A 40 -16.66 11.17 -7.35
C GLY A 40 -15.27 11.54 -6.83
N ASP A 41 -14.96 12.84 -6.82
CA ASP A 41 -13.62 13.39 -6.56
C ASP A 41 -13.05 12.99 -5.19
N ASP A 42 -13.90 12.95 -4.16
CA ASP A 42 -13.52 12.50 -2.82
C ASP A 42 -13.04 11.03 -2.82
N VAL A 43 -13.62 10.19 -3.67
CA VAL A 43 -13.20 8.79 -3.84
C VAL A 43 -11.90 8.70 -4.65
N ILE A 44 -11.73 9.57 -5.66
CA ILE A 44 -10.48 9.68 -6.43
C ILE A 44 -9.33 10.05 -5.48
N GLU A 45 -9.51 11.06 -4.64
CA GLU A 45 -8.53 11.46 -3.64
C GLU A 45 -8.25 10.32 -2.65
N LEU A 46 -9.29 9.64 -2.15
CA LEU A 46 -9.13 8.49 -1.25
C LEU A 46 -8.27 7.39 -1.88
N GLN A 47 -8.60 6.97 -3.09
CA GLN A 47 -7.86 5.94 -3.83
C GLN A 47 -6.42 6.38 -4.12
N ALA A 48 -6.22 7.63 -4.54
CA ALA A 48 -4.90 8.18 -4.83
C ALA A 48 -4.03 8.23 -3.57
N ARG A 49 -4.56 8.74 -2.46
CA ARG A 49 -3.83 8.80 -1.19
C ARG A 49 -3.51 7.42 -0.67
N LEU A 50 -4.48 6.49 -0.64
CA LEU A 50 -4.23 5.11 -0.25
C LEU A 50 -3.17 4.44 -1.15
N GLN A 51 -3.18 4.74 -2.45
CA GLN A 51 -2.17 4.24 -3.37
C GLN A 51 -0.80 4.87 -3.12
N TYR A 52 -0.76 6.17 -2.80
CA TYR A 52 0.47 6.88 -2.46
C TYR A 52 1.22 6.22 -1.30
N ILE A 53 0.49 5.80 -0.28
CA ILE A 53 1.03 5.08 0.89
C ILE A 53 0.95 3.55 0.77
N GLY A 54 0.66 3.01 -0.42
CA GLY A 54 0.77 1.58 -0.71
C GLY A 54 -0.42 0.70 -0.29
N PHE A 55 -1.47 1.26 0.30
CA PHE A 55 -2.67 0.51 0.72
C PHE A 55 -3.60 0.16 -0.45
N TYR A 56 -3.52 0.87 -1.58
CA TYR A 56 -4.39 0.66 -2.73
C TYR A 56 -3.62 0.48 -4.04
N ASN A 57 -3.88 -0.60 -4.77
CA ASN A 57 -3.22 -0.92 -6.05
C ASN A 57 -4.19 -0.99 -7.23
N GLY A 58 -5.47 -0.68 -6.98
CA GLY A 58 -6.49 -0.61 -8.01
C GLY A 58 -6.37 0.64 -8.87
N LYS A 59 -7.26 0.75 -9.86
CA LYS A 59 -7.38 1.94 -10.69
C LYS A 59 -7.95 3.08 -9.85
N ILE A 60 -7.34 4.26 -9.95
CA ILE A 60 -7.96 5.48 -9.43
C ILE A 60 -9.07 5.86 -10.43
N ASP A 61 -10.30 5.50 -10.11
CA ASP A 61 -11.47 5.62 -10.98
C ASP A 61 -12.64 6.36 -10.34
N GLY A 62 -12.50 6.76 -9.06
CA GLY A 62 -13.53 7.47 -8.33
C GLY A 62 -14.72 6.61 -7.96
N VAL A 63 -14.59 5.27 -7.95
CA VAL A 63 -15.65 4.34 -7.53
C VAL A 63 -15.23 3.59 -6.27
N PHE A 64 -15.98 3.77 -5.18
CA PHE A 64 -15.69 3.10 -3.92
C PHE A 64 -16.28 1.68 -3.93
N GLY A 65 -15.55 0.77 -4.58
CA GLY A 65 -15.82 -0.66 -4.56
C GLY A 65 -15.12 -1.40 -3.41
N TRP A 66 -15.22 -2.74 -3.44
CA TRP A 66 -14.60 -3.62 -2.44
C TRP A 66 -13.08 -3.48 -2.32
N GLY A 67 -12.38 -3.19 -3.42
CA GLY A 67 -10.93 -2.94 -3.37
C GLY A 67 -10.56 -1.70 -2.55
N THR A 68 -11.31 -0.62 -2.73
CA THR A 68 -11.15 0.62 -1.95
C THR A 68 -11.54 0.40 -0.48
N TYR A 69 -12.58 -0.40 -0.22
CA TYR A 69 -13.02 -0.78 1.13
C TYR A 69 -11.92 -1.49 1.91
N TRP A 70 -11.31 -2.53 1.33
CA TRP A 70 -10.25 -3.28 2.01
C TRP A 70 -8.99 -2.44 2.20
N ALA A 71 -8.60 -1.65 1.19
CA ALA A 71 -7.48 -0.71 1.33
C ALA A 71 -7.70 0.28 2.48
N LEU A 72 -8.90 0.84 2.60
CA LEU A 72 -9.25 1.76 3.66
C LEU A 72 -9.21 1.09 5.04
N ARG A 73 -9.78 -0.11 5.18
CA ARG A 73 -9.76 -0.83 6.46
C ARG A 73 -8.35 -1.23 6.88
N ASN A 74 -7.50 -1.64 5.94
CA ASN A 74 -6.10 -1.93 6.23
C ASN A 74 -5.36 -0.66 6.69
N PHE A 75 -5.63 0.48 6.05
CA PHE A 75 -5.11 1.76 6.50
C PHE A 75 -5.61 2.10 7.91
N GLN A 76 -6.90 1.93 8.19
CA GLN A 76 -7.46 2.19 9.51
C GLN A 76 -6.80 1.33 10.59
N TYR A 77 -6.61 0.03 10.32
CA TYR A 77 -5.91 -0.89 11.20
C TYR A 77 -4.48 -0.41 11.50
N GLU A 78 -3.68 -0.16 10.46
CA GLU A 78 -2.27 0.24 10.60
C GLU A 78 -2.11 1.53 11.41
N TYR A 79 -3.02 2.48 11.20
CA TYR A 79 -2.93 3.80 11.81
C TYR A 79 -3.67 3.93 13.15
N GLY A 80 -4.13 2.80 13.71
CA GLY A 80 -4.80 2.73 15.02
C GLY A 80 -6.16 3.46 15.05
N LEU A 81 -6.88 3.44 13.93
CA LEU A 81 -8.19 4.06 13.76
C LEU A 81 -9.32 3.03 13.94
N PRO A 82 -10.57 3.45 14.19
CA PRO A 82 -11.73 2.57 14.06
C PRO A 82 -11.77 1.93 12.67
N ILE A 83 -11.87 0.59 12.61
CA ILE A 83 -11.80 -0.20 11.37
C ILE A 83 -13.20 -0.41 10.78
N ASP A 84 -13.95 0.68 10.68
CA ASP A 84 -15.36 0.73 10.28
C ASP A 84 -15.57 0.79 8.75
N GLY A 85 -14.49 0.97 7.97
CA GLY A 85 -14.57 1.12 6.52
C GLY A 85 -15.16 2.48 6.08
N LEU A 86 -15.19 3.47 6.97
CA LEU A 86 -15.67 4.82 6.72
C LEU A 86 -14.51 5.82 6.68
N ALA A 87 -14.41 6.59 5.59
CA ALA A 87 -13.48 7.71 5.52
C ALA A 87 -14.15 8.97 6.12
N GLY A 88 -14.34 8.95 7.44
CA GLY A 88 -14.74 10.11 8.22
C GLY A 88 -13.58 11.08 8.49
N LYS A 89 -13.84 12.16 9.25
CA LYS A 89 -12.87 13.24 9.50
C LYS A 89 -11.52 12.72 10.01
N THR A 90 -11.51 11.87 11.04
CA THR A 90 -10.26 11.34 11.62
C THR A 90 -9.45 10.53 10.62
N THR A 91 -10.11 9.68 9.83
CA THR A 91 -9.48 8.88 8.77
C THR A 91 -8.89 9.77 7.68
N LYS A 92 -9.65 10.77 7.23
CA LYS A 92 -9.22 11.77 6.23
C LYS A 92 -8.01 12.58 6.73
N ASP A 93 -8.07 13.09 7.96
CA ASP A 93 -6.96 13.84 8.58
C ASP A 93 -5.68 13.00 8.71
N LYS A 94 -5.83 11.68 8.94
CA LYS A 94 -4.68 10.78 9.00
C LYS A 94 -4.09 10.52 7.61
N LEU A 95 -4.94 10.31 6.59
CA LEU A 95 -4.51 10.16 5.19
C LEU A 95 -3.78 11.41 4.69
N THR A 96 -4.31 12.60 4.96
CA THR A 96 -3.69 13.86 4.52
C THR A 96 -2.31 14.10 5.14
N LYS A 97 -2.11 13.66 6.39
CA LYS A 97 -0.80 13.73 7.06
C LYS A 97 0.18 12.66 6.56
N ALA A 98 -0.31 11.47 6.21
CA ALA A 98 0.52 10.34 5.80
C ALA A 98 0.89 10.35 4.30
N SER A 99 0.15 11.09 3.48
CA SER A 99 0.28 11.04 2.02
C SER A 99 0.32 12.43 1.38
N LYS A 100 0.85 12.49 0.15
CA LYS A 100 0.65 13.66 -0.72
C LYS A 100 -0.49 13.39 -1.69
N PHE A 101 -1.07 14.45 -2.24
CA PHE A 101 -2.07 14.38 -3.30
C PHE A 101 -1.91 15.57 -4.23
N ASP A 102 -1.67 15.27 -5.50
CA ASP A 102 -1.60 16.23 -6.60
C ASP A 102 -2.87 16.07 -7.42
N LYS A 103 -3.88 16.86 -7.05
CA LYS A 103 -5.22 16.81 -7.66
C LYS A 103 -5.14 17.04 -9.16
N GLN A 104 -4.33 18.00 -9.61
CA GLN A 104 -4.21 18.36 -11.01
C GLN A 104 -3.61 17.19 -11.81
N TYR A 105 -2.51 16.60 -11.35
CA TYR A 105 -1.91 15.45 -12.03
C TYR A 105 -2.89 14.29 -12.15
N VAL A 106 -3.53 13.90 -11.04
CA VAL A 106 -4.44 12.74 -11.02
C VAL A 106 -5.63 12.95 -11.96
N HIS A 107 -6.26 14.13 -11.92
CA HIS A 107 -7.38 14.45 -12.81
C HIS A 107 -6.93 14.54 -14.28
N ASP A 108 -5.75 15.10 -14.56
CA ASP A 108 -5.21 15.15 -15.92
C ASP A 108 -5.01 13.74 -16.50
N GLN A 109 -4.51 12.78 -15.71
CA GLN A 109 -4.36 11.40 -16.17
C GLN A 109 -5.71 10.74 -16.46
N ILE A 110 -6.69 10.95 -15.57
CA ILE A 110 -8.05 10.42 -15.73
C ILE A 110 -8.73 11.02 -16.98
N ASN A 111 -8.68 12.35 -17.14
CA ASN A 111 -9.28 13.06 -18.27
C ASN A 111 -8.64 12.68 -19.61
N LYS A 112 -7.32 12.40 -19.62
CA LYS A 112 -6.62 11.89 -20.80
C LYS A 112 -6.92 10.42 -21.10
N GLY A 113 -7.56 9.71 -20.17
CA GLY A 113 -7.83 8.27 -20.27
C GLY A 113 -6.56 7.41 -20.15
N ASN A 114 -5.52 7.93 -19.52
CA ASN A 114 -4.26 7.20 -19.35
C ASN A 114 -4.41 6.12 -18.27
N LYS A 115 -3.68 5.02 -18.42
CA LYS A 115 -3.47 4.08 -17.32
C LYS A 115 -2.28 4.60 -16.51
N PHE A 116 -2.51 4.89 -15.24
CA PHE A 116 -1.49 5.46 -14.36
C PHE A 116 -1.55 4.89 -12.94
N THR A 117 -0.50 5.16 -12.17
CA THR A 117 -0.40 4.87 -10.74
C THR A 117 -0.02 6.14 -9.98
N TYR A 118 -0.17 6.13 -8.65
CA TYR A 118 0.14 7.28 -7.80
C TYR A 118 0.91 6.91 -6.52
N TYR A 119 1.82 5.95 -6.59
CA TYR A 119 2.72 5.58 -5.49
C TYR A 119 3.69 6.69 -5.10
N GLY A 120 3.87 6.90 -3.79
CA GLY A 120 4.88 7.80 -3.25
C GLY A 120 6.30 7.38 -3.61
N GLY A 121 7.22 8.35 -3.70
CA GLY A 121 8.62 8.10 -4.04
C GLY A 121 8.90 7.77 -5.50
N THR A 122 7.88 7.61 -6.34
CA THR A 122 8.03 7.41 -7.79
C THR A 122 7.85 8.74 -8.52
N ALA A 123 8.69 9.03 -9.52
CA ALA A 123 8.52 10.22 -10.34
C ALA A 123 7.27 10.11 -11.22
N GLN A 124 6.40 11.14 -11.22
CA GLN A 124 5.15 11.19 -11.98
C GLN A 124 5.30 10.85 -13.47
N SER A 125 6.43 11.19 -14.08
CA SER A 125 6.75 10.87 -15.47
C SER A 125 6.88 9.37 -15.74
N LYS A 126 7.19 8.57 -14.72
CA LYS A 126 7.31 7.11 -14.79
C LYS A 126 6.01 6.38 -14.41
N GLN A 127 4.99 7.11 -13.98
CA GLN A 127 3.77 6.51 -13.42
C GLN A 127 2.60 6.46 -14.40
N SER A 128 2.75 7.00 -15.62
CA SER A 128 1.74 6.93 -16.69
C SER A 128 2.25 6.05 -17.83
N THR A 129 1.49 5.01 -18.17
CA THR A 129 1.61 4.30 -19.44
C THR A 129 0.55 4.87 -20.39
N GLY A 130 0.95 5.41 -21.55
CA GLY A 130 0.09 6.19 -22.45
C GLY A 130 -1.25 5.51 -22.85
N LYS A 131 -2.11 6.29 -23.53
CA LYS A 131 -3.46 5.88 -23.99
C LYS A 131 -3.51 4.45 -24.53
N THR A 132 -4.39 3.63 -23.97
CA THR A 132 -4.88 2.41 -24.60
C THR A 132 -6.02 2.75 -25.56
N ASP A 133 -5.97 2.23 -26.78
CA ASP A 133 -7.01 2.41 -27.79
C ASP A 133 -8.38 2.01 -27.25
N ALA A 134 -9.25 3.01 -27.13
CA ALA A 134 -10.65 2.87 -26.77
C ALA A 134 -11.44 2.31 -27.97
N ASN A 135 -11.23 1.04 -28.30
CA ASN A 135 -12.18 0.30 -29.13
C ASN A 135 -12.12 -1.21 -28.89
N LYS A 136 -12.62 -1.65 -27.73
CA LYS A 136 -13.33 -2.91 -27.63
C LYS A 136 -14.41 -2.77 -26.57
N GLY A 137 -15.64 -2.95 -27.02
CA GLY A 137 -16.86 -2.62 -26.31
C GLY A 137 -16.92 -3.20 -24.89
N SER A 138 -17.57 -2.41 -24.04
CA SER A 138 -18.32 -2.87 -22.88
C SER A 138 -19.34 -3.93 -23.32
N SER A 139 -18.92 -5.18 -23.35
CA SER A 139 -19.79 -6.32 -23.07
C SER A 139 -19.41 -6.84 -21.69
N GLY A 140 -20.41 -7.15 -20.87
CA GLY A 140 -20.24 -7.63 -19.51
C GLY A 140 -19.24 -8.79 -19.45
N ALA A 141 -18.00 -8.47 -19.12
CA ALA A 141 -16.97 -9.41 -18.79
C ALA A 141 -16.79 -9.33 -17.28
N LYS A 142 -17.20 -10.41 -16.60
CA LYS A 142 -16.66 -10.76 -15.28
C LYS A 142 -15.18 -10.41 -15.25
N PRO A 143 -14.66 -9.78 -14.18
CA PRO A 143 -13.27 -9.38 -14.12
C PRO A 143 -12.38 -10.59 -14.45
N SER A 144 -11.65 -10.49 -15.56
CA SER A 144 -10.72 -11.52 -15.99
C SER A 144 -9.60 -11.61 -14.97
N ALA A 145 -9.62 -12.68 -14.18
CA ALA A 145 -8.48 -13.16 -13.44
C ALA A 145 -7.32 -13.38 -14.43
N VAL A 146 -6.31 -12.51 -14.37
CA VAL A 146 -4.98 -12.88 -14.85
C VAL A 146 -4.53 -14.03 -13.96
N ASN A 147 -4.29 -15.20 -14.56
CA ASN A 147 -3.92 -16.47 -13.90
C ASN A 147 -2.87 -16.29 -12.80
N ALA A 148 -3.31 -15.91 -11.61
CA ALA A 148 -2.72 -16.29 -10.35
C ALA A 148 -3.39 -17.62 -9.96
N PRO A 149 -2.72 -18.48 -9.18
CA PRO A 149 -3.33 -19.71 -8.72
C PRO A 149 -4.63 -19.36 -7.98
N SER A 150 -5.67 -20.19 -8.13
CA SER A 150 -7.00 -19.92 -7.61
C SER A 150 -6.96 -19.49 -6.13
N GLY A 151 -7.26 -18.22 -5.85
CA GLY A 151 -7.40 -17.70 -4.47
C GLY A 151 -6.54 -16.49 -4.12
N TYR A 152 -5.44 -16.21 -4.84
CA TYR A 152 -4.50 -15.12 -4.50
C TYR A 152 -4.34 -14.11 -5.64
N SER A 153 -4.25 -12.82 -5.32
CA SER A 153 -3.95 -11.78 -6.32
C SER A 153 -2.44 -11.69 -6.59
N GLN A 154 -2.04 -11.04 -7.70
CA GLN A 154 -0.62 -10.74 -7.96
C GLN A 154 0.03 -9.89 -6.86
N ASN A 155 -0.76 -9.09 -6.14
CA ASN A 155 -0.27 -8.28 -5.03
C ASN A 155 -0.05 -9.13 -3.77
N ASP A 156 -0.93 -10.09 -3.50
CA ASP A 156 -0.70 -11.07 -2.43
C ASP A 156 0.58 -11.84 -2.69
N ILE A 157 0.80 -12.27 -3.94
CA ILE A 157 2.04 -12.95 -4.36
C ILE A 157 3.26 -12.04 -4.17
N GLN A 158 3.18 -10.75 -4.49
CA GLN A 158 4.28 -9.81 -4.28
C GLN A 158 4.58 -9.57 -2.79
N LEU A 159 3.55 -9.37 -1.97
CA LEU A 159 3.69 -9.20 -0.52
C LEU A 159 4.31 -10.45 0.10
N MET A 160 3.77 -11.63 -0.22
CA MET A 160 4.30 -12.91 0.25
C MET A 160 5.75 -13.10 -0.19
N ALA A 161 6.10 -12.78 -1.44
CA ALA A 161 7.45 -12.95 -1.95
C ALA A 161 8.46 -12.02 -1.25
N ASN A 162 8.09 -10.77 -0.99
CA ASN A 162 8.95 -9.83 -0.25
C ASN A 162 9.09 -10.24 1.22
N ALA A 163 8.02 -10.72 1.85
CA ALA A 163 8.07 -11.28 3.20
C ALA A 163 9.00 -12.51 3.26
N VAL A 164 8.80 -13.49 2.38
CA VAL A 164 9.65 -14.68 2.26
C VAL A 164 11.11 -14.31 2.00
N TYR A 165 11.37 -13.30 1.17
CA TYR A 165 12.74 -12.84 0.93
C TYR A 165 13.38 -12.25 2.18
N GLY A 166 12.66 -11.43 2.96
CA GLY A 166 13.19 -10.89 4.22
C GLY A 166 13.57 -11.98 5.22
N GLU A 167 12.72 -13.01 5.34
CA GLU A 167 12.88 -14.06 6.34
C GLU A 167 13.86 -15.15 5.92
N ALA A 168 13.91 -15.50 4.64
CA ALA A 168 14.61 -16.69 4.14
C ALA A 168 15.68 -16.38 3.08
N ARG A 169 16.15 -15.13 2.97
CA ARG A 169 17.29 -14.80 2.09
C ARG A 169 18.54 -15.59 2.49
N GLY A 170 19.07 -16.35 1.54
CA GLY A 170 20.26 -17.18 1.74
C GLY A 170 19.97 -18.57 2.31
N GLU A 171 18.71 -18.89 2.60
CA GLU A 171 18.28 -20.23 2.98
C GLU A 171 18.18 -21.16 1.74
N PRO A 172 18.24 -22.50 1.93
CA PRO A 172 17.92 -23.45 0.86
C PRO A 172 16.52 -23.17 0.29
N TYR A 173 16.29 -23.55 -0.98
CA TYR A 173 15.00 -23.29 -1.64
C TYR A 173 13.81 -23.83 -0.84
N GLU A 174 13.95 -25.05 -0.32
CA GLU A 174 12.97 -25.69 0.56
C GLU A 174 12.64 -24.84 1.79
N GLY A 175 13.60 -24.11 2.36
CA GLY A 175 13.37 -23.19 3.48
C GLY A 175 12.57 -21.95 3.09
N GLN A 176 12.75 -21.45 1.86
CA GLN A 176 11.96 -20.34 1.32
C GLN A 176 10.51 -20.78 1.08
N VAL A 177 10.31 -21.96 0.49
CA VAL A 177 8.98 -22.56 0.30
C VAL A 177 8.31 -22.82 1.67
N ALA A 178 9.06 -23.30 2.66
CA ALA A 178 8.54 -23.55 4.00
C ALA A 178 8.04 -22.26 4.68
N VAL A 179 8.75 -21.12 4.55
CA VAL A 179 8.26 -19.83 5.07
C VAL A 179 7.01 -19.35 4.33
N ALA A 180 6.95 -19.53 3.00
CA ALA A 180 5.75 -19.24 2.23
C ALA A 180 4.56 -20.09 2.69
N ALA A 181 4.78 -21.38 2.93
CA ALA A 181 3.76 -22.28 3.45
C ALA A 181 3.26 -21.87 4.84
N VAL A 182 4.13 -21.39 5.73
CA VAL A 182 3.69 -20.83 7.03
C VAL A 182 2.74 -19.65 6.85
N ILE A 183 2.95 -18.77 5.86
CA ILE A 183 2.01 -17.67 5.57
C ILE A 183 0.64 -18.25 5.20
N LEU A 184 0.59 -19.24 4.31
CA LEU A 184 -0.66 -19.87 3.88
C LEU A 184 -1.36 -20.62 5.04
N ASN A 185 -0.60 -21.33 5.87
CA ASN A 185 -1.10 -22.02 7.05
C ASN A 185 -1.72 -21.06 8.07
N ARG A 186 -1.16 -19.85 8.20
CA ARG A 186 -1.77 -18.78 9.01
C ARG A 186 -3.07 -18.28 8.40
N ILE A 187 -3.11 -18.02 7.09
CA ILE A 187 -4.33 -17.61 6.40
C ILE A 187 -5.48 -18.62 6.63
N ASP A 188 -5.16 -19.91 6.62
CA ASP A 188 -6.13 -21.00 6.83
C ASP A 188 -6.48 -21.26 8.30
N SER A 189 -5.71 -20.69 9.24
CA SER A 189 -5.88 -20.91 10.68
C SER A 189 -6.79 -19.86 11.32
N ALA A 190 -7.77 -20.32 12.11
CA ALA A 190 -8.65 -19.44 12.87
C ALA A 190 -7.94 -18.59 13.94
N SER A 191 -6.66 -18.86 14.23
CA SER A 191 -5.85 -18.11 15.21
C SER A 191 -5.18 -16.88 14.60
N PHE A 192 -5.29 -16.67 13.29
CA PHE A 192 -4.61 -15.62 12.54
C PHE A 192 -5.60 -14.91 11.59
N PRO A 193 -5.23 -13.74 11.05
CA PRO A 193 -6.00 -13.12 9.98
C PRO A 193 -6.13 -14.01 8.75
N ASN A 194 -7.28 -13.98 8.08
CA ASN A 194 -7.60 -14.84 6.94
C ASN A 194 -7.24 -14.22 5.58
N THR A 195 -6.23 -13.35 5.53
CA THR A 195 -5.75 -12.71 4.28
C THR A 195 -4.23 -12.59 4.31
N ALA A 196 -3.58 -12.63 3.14
CA ALA A 196 -2.12 -12.51 3.03
C ALA A 196 -1.60 -11.21 3.65
N ALA A 197 -2.25 -10.08 3.33
CA ALA A 197 -1.92 -8.80 3.96
C ALA A 197 -2.12 -8.85 5.48
N GLY A 198 -3.24 -9.39 5.96
CA GLY A 198 -3.51 -9.50 7.40
C GLY A 198 -2.39 -10.24 8.14
N VAL A 199 -1.97 -11.41 7.63
CA VAL A 199 -0.88 -12.21 8.21
C VAL A 199 0.47 -11.50 8.13
N ILE A 200 0.78 -10.87 6.99
CA ILE A 200 2.09 -10.24 6.76
C ILE A 200 2.27 -8.99 7.61
N PHE A 201 1.22 -8.21 7.79
CA PHE A 201 1.25 -6.96 8.57
C PHE A 201 0.90 -7.14 10.05
N GLU A 202 0.82 -8.38 10.56
CA GLU A 202 0.76 -8.58 12.00
C GLU A 202 2.03 -8.02 12.67
N PRO A 203 1.91 -7.25 13.79
CA PRO A 203 3.05 -6.61 14.42
C PRO A 203 4.18 -7.59 14.76
N GLY A 204 5.35 -7.36 14.14
CA GLY A 204 6.54 -8.18 14.38
C GLY A 204 6.53 -9.57 13.71
N ALA A 205 5.56 -9.86 12.84
CA ALA A 205 5.46 -11.15 12.17
C ALA A 205 6.52 -11.35 11.06
N PHE A 206 6.90 -10.28 10.36
CA PHE A 206 7.86 -10.28 9.26
C PHE A 206 8.77 -9.05 9.29
N THR A 207 10.08 -9.27 9.26
CA THR A 207 11.14 -8.26 9.25
C THR A 207 11.05 -7.32 8.05
N ALA A 208 10.68 -7.86 6.87
CA ALA A 208 10.54 -7.09 5.63
C ALA A 208 9.55 -5.91 5.73
N VAL A 209 8.58 -5.98 6.64
CA VAL A 209 7.64 -4.89 6.91
C VAL A 209 8.35 -3.77 7.67
N ALA A 210 9.03 -4.09 8.77
CA ALA A 210 9.76 -3.12 9.59
C ALA A 210 10.92 -2.45 8.82
N ASP A 211 11.59 -3.23 7.96
CA ASP A 211 12.72 -2.76 7.14
C ASP A 211 12.26 -2.00 5.87
N GLY A 212 10.95 -1.85 5.66
CA GLY A 212 10.38 -1.16 4.49
C GLY A 212 10.59 -1.87 3.15
N GLN A 213 11.05 -3.13 3.17
CA GLN A 213 11.33 -3.92 1.96
C GLN A 213 10.08 -4.55 1.35
N ILE A 214 8.95 -4.52 2.06
CA ILE A 214 7.71 -5.17 1.63
C ILE A 214 7.12 -4.62 0.31
N TRP A 215 7.53 -3.42 -0.11
CA TRP A 215 7.04 -2.74 -1.32
C TRP A 215 7.99 -2.80 -2.52
N LEU A 216 9.12 -3.50 -2.38
CA LEU A 216 10.11 -3.60 -3.46
C LEU A 216 9.65 -4.57 -4.56
N THR A 217 10.38 -4.56 -5.68
CA THR A 217 10.22 -5.61 -6.69
C THR A 217 10.65 -6.96 -6.10
N PRO A 218 9.78 -7.99 -6.14
CA PRO A 218 10.10 -9.29 -5.58
C PRO A 218 11.35 -9.91 -6.19
N ASN A 219 12.13 -10.55 -5.32
CA ASN A 219 13.14 -11.48 -5.78
C ASN A 219 12.48 -12.67 -6.50
N GLU A 220 12.96 -13.00 -7.69
CA GLU A 220 12.36 -14.05 -8.54
C GLU A 220 12.29 -15.40 -7.83
N ARG A 221 13.35 -15.80 -7.12
CA ARG A 221 13.40 -17.06 -6.39
C ARG A 221 12.40 -17.11 -5.22
N ALA A 222 12.23 -16.01 -4.49
CA ALA A 222 11.23 -15.93 -3.43
C ALA A 222 9.80 -15.97 -3.99
N LYS A 223 9.58 -15.35 -5.16
CA LYS A 223 8.30 -15.43 -5.87
C LYS A 223 8.00 -16.85 -6.33
N GLU A 224 8.98 -17.57 -6.89
CA GLU A 224 8.84 -18.99 -7.25
C GLU A 224 8.47 -19.84 -6.03
N ALA A 225 9.14 -19.62 -4.89
CA ALA A 225 8.85 -20.33 -3.66
C ALA A 225 7.41 -20.11 -3.15
N VAL A 226 6.89 -18.88 -3.27
CA VAL A 226 5.48 -18.56 -2.98
C VAL A 226 4.54 -19.32 -3.92
N MET A 227 4.85 -19.35 -5.22
CA MET A 227 4.02 -20.05 -6.19
C MET A 227 3.98 -21.56 -5.92
N ASP A 228 5.10 -22.15 -5.54
CA ASP A 228 5.19 -23.57 -5.18
C ASP A 228 4.38 -23.90 -3.92
N ALA A 229 4.44 -23.03 -2.91
CA ALA A 229 3.61 -23.18 -1.71
C ALA A 229 2.11 -23.08 -2.05
N ILE A 230 1.72 -22.11 -2.88
CA ILE A 230 0.32 -21.97 -3.33
C ILE A 230 -0.13 -23.19 -4.15
N ASN A 231 0.77 -23.82 -4.90
CA ASN A 231 0.49 -25.07 -5.62
C ASN A 231 0.42 -26.31 -4.71
N GLY A 232 0.53 -26.12 -3.39
CA GLY A 232 0.32 -27.16 -2.38
C GLY A 232 1.60 -27.76 -1.81
N TRP A 233 2.78 -27.23 -2.14
CA TRP A 233 4.02 -27.73 -1.54
C TRP A 233 4.24 -27.09 -0.16
N ASP A 234 4.03 -27.87 0.91
CA ASP A 234 4.34 -27.47 2.28
C ASP A 234 5.46 -28.35 2.90
N PRO A 235 6.74 -27.93 2.78
CA PRO A 235 7.85 -28.61 3.45
C PRO A 235 7.83 -28.46 4.98
N SER A 236 7.15 -27.45 5.52
CA SER A 236 7.08 -27.16 6.96
C SER A 236 6.23 -28.17 7.74
N SER A 237 5.37 -28.89 7.02
CA SER A 237 4.38 -29.83 7.59
C SER A 237 3.34 -29.13 8.47
N SER A 238 2.66 -28.16 7.86
CA SER A 238 1.57 -27.36 8.45
C SER A 238 1.99 -26.51 9.64
N ALA A 239 3.25 -26.06 9.66
CA ALA A 239 3.76 -25.22 10.73
C ALA A 239 3.09 -23.83 10.73
N LEU A 240 2.85 -23.29 11.93
CA LEU A 240 2.33 -21.92 12.11
C LEU A 240 3.43 -20.94 12.55
N TYR A 241 4.55 -21.46 13.04
CA TYR A 241 5.67 -20.67 13.55
C TYR A 241 7.00 -21.24 13.08
N TYR A 242 8.02 -20.38 13.06
CA TYR A 242 9.40 -20.79 12.87
C TYR A 242 10.32 -19.85 13.64
N PHE A 243 11.55 -20.31 13.91
CA PHE A 243 12.58 -19.49 14.53
C PHE A 243 13.98 -20.00 14.19
N ASN A 244 14.96 -19.10 14.25
CA ASN A 244 16.37 -19.48 14.21
C ASN A 244 16.85 -19.79 15.66
N PRO A 245 17.23 -21.04 15.98
CA PRO A 245 17.66 -21.41 17.33
C PRO A 245 18.94 -20.71 17.80
N GLU A 246 19.73 -20.14 16.88
CA GLU A 246 20.95 -19.41 17.21
C GLU A 246 20.67 -17.98 17.69
N THR A 247 19.56 -17.38 17.25
CA THR A 247 19.24 -15.96 17.50
C THR A 247 17.94 -15.73 18.26
N ALA A 248 17.10 -16.76 18.41
CA ALA A 248 15.80 -16.62 19.05
C ALA A 248 15.89 -16.34 20.55
N THR A 249 15.37 -15.18 20.96
CA THR A 249 15.34 -14.72 22.36
C THR A 249 14.00 -14.98 23.05
N SER A 250 12.92 -15.23 22.30
CA SER A 250 11.59 -15.48 22.86
C SER A 250 11.54 -16.81 23.60
N LYS A 251 11.33 -16.81 24.93
CA LYS A 251 11.18 -18.06 25.70
C LYS A 251 9.96 -18.87 25.25
N TRP A 252 8.90 -18.20 24.83
CA TRP A 252 7.65 -18.83 24.39
C TRP A 252 7.83 -19.66 23.11
N ILE A 253 8.68 -19.24 22.18
CA ILE A 253 8.86 -20.00 20.93
C ILE A 253 9.47 -21.39 21.19
N TRP A 254 10.32 -21.49 22.21
CA TRP A 254 10.94 -22.75 22.62
C TRP A 254 9.97 -23.73 23.29
N THR A 255 8.78 -23.27 23.71
CA THR A 255 7.74 -24.15 24.26
C THR A 255 6.83 -24.75 23.19
N ARG A 256 6.94 -24.29 21.94
CA ARG A 256 6.13 -24.81 20.83
C ARG A 256 6.61 -26.21 20.40
N PRO A 257 5.71 -27.17 20.15
CA PRO A 257 6.07 -28.46 19.57
C PRO A 257 6.86 -28.31 18.27
N GLN A 258 8.13 -28.71 18.30
CA GLN A 258 9.04 -28.63 17.15
C GLN A 258 8.77 -29.77 16.17
N ILE A 259 8.64 -29.43 14.89
CA ILE A 259 8.31 -30.37 13.82
C ILE A 259 9.60 -30.84 13.15
N LYS A 260 10.39 -29.89 12.62
CA LYS A 260 11.65 -30.16 11.92
C LYS A 260 12.49 -28.89 11.77
N LYS A 261 13.74 -29.06 11.32
CA LYS A 261 14.65 -27.98 10.95
C LYS A 261 14.92 -28.00 9.44
N ILE A 262 14.77 -26.86 8.76
CA ILE A 262 15.16 -26.67 7.35
C ILE A 262 16.07 -25.44 7.31
N GLY A 263 17.29 -25.62 6.82
CA GLY A 263 18.31 -24.57 6.88
C GLY A 263 18.55 -24.12 8.32
N LYS A 264 18.42 -22.81 8.57
CA LYS A 264 18.57 -22.20 9.89
C LYS A 264 17.29 -22.21 10.71
N HIS A 265 16.12 -22.49 10.12
CA HIS A 265 14.84 -22.39 10.81
C HIS A 265 14.36 -23.72 11.37
N ILE A 266 13.91 -23.71 12.62
CA ILE A 266 13.06 -24.75 13.21
C ILE A 266 11.61 -24.33 13.00
N PHE A 267 10.80 -25.21 12.43
CA PHE A 267 9.37 -25.04 12.20
C PHE A 267 8.57 -25.74 13.31
N CYS A 268 7.50 -25.10 13.78
CA CYS A 268 6.75 -25.55 14.96
C CYS A 268 5.27 -25.12 14.92
N ASN A 269 4.46 -25.77 15.77
CA ASN A 269 3.02 -25.50 15.94
C ASN A 269 2.70 -24.84 17.24
#